data_AF-A0A7J6C341-F1
#
_entry.id   AF-A0A7J6C341-F1
#
_cell.length_a   1.000
_cell.length_b   1.000
_cell.length_c   1.000
_cell.angle_alpha   90.00
_cell.angle_beta   90.00
_cell.angle_gamma   90.00
#
_symmetry.space_group_name_H-M   'P 1'
#
loop_
_entity.id
_entity.type
_entity.pdbx_description
1 polymer ?
#
loop_
_entity_poly.entity_id
_entity_poly.type
_entity_poly.pdbx_seq_one_letter_code
_entity_poly.pdbx_strand_id
1 'polypeptide(L)'
;MTHAFKNCSNLMVTGASRGLGLQIVESLVIGGFSPGKIIATARNPDGAKELQMLAEKHQNIHIIKLDVTCQESIERAASEVEQLVQEEGLNCLINNAGINVVANLETVTADKMLENFHTNSVAPLMITKAMLPLLKQAAAKGTGMGMGIHRAAVINMTSLLGSIELYWGDRSNTFKWYPYRTSKSALNMVTRCLAVDLEAEGILCMALHPGWVRTDMGGPEVFTWQKDMIFFAVLGLSFREIQLSFSEELEYSILGISVILFLIALCLLIWQIYRRCTQCPVSRRPDGLSARSGGFQYATQTNDAKMEVHYEELSHRLSPGTSCTNLGSSLDLASMADLEEENIQGSLRFSLFYDQLQSKLVVTVLDAQDLAVRDFSHSVDPFVWVRLLWAEREDEEHSSMQCVLDEWQTRLVKKSCSPVFGDQFSCTLAEEEVPRVTVRFEVRDFDKYSRHGILGEARAPLNSLKLSYPLELREDLQVPKKDMVGEALLSLKYMPISQRLEVGVLKIRTVCHPNKTERALYAKTSVICNHCKLRHQRTKQKKHWEVTVFNEVLTFVLPDQQIRECTIIVSVYEIQPSKKSSKCLIGHIHIKKGKTFENEHWKLMMQSLRQPIAKWHLIFI
;
A
#
# COMPACT_ATOMS: atom_id res chain seq x y z
N MET A 1 -8.73 20.44 -18.02
CA MET A 1 -8.84 20.18 -16.57
C MET A 1 -9.41 21.35 -15.76
N THR A 2 -10.08 22.35 -16.36
CA THR A 2 -10.50 23.61 -15.71
C THR A 2 -11.99 23.70 -15.36
N HIS A 3 -12.74 22.59 -15.43
CA HIS A 3 -14.22 22.61 -15.32
C HIS A 3 -14.79 22.38 -13.91
N ALA A 4 -14.03 21.85 -12.94
CA ALA A 4 -14.58 21.43 -11.65
C ALA A 4 -15.12 22.60 -10.78
N PHE A 5 -14.46 23.76 -10.82
CA PHE A 5 -14.89 24.95 -10.07
C PHE A 5 -15.91 25.83 -10.81
N LYS A 6 -16.04 25.69 -12.14
CA LYS A 6 -17.10 26.38 -12.90
C LYS A 6 -18.51 25.97 -12.44
N ASN A 7 -18.63 24.80 -11.80
CA ASN A 7 -19.89 24.27 -11.29
C ASN A 7 -20.01 24.40 -9.75
N CYS A 8 -19.11 25.14 -9.09
CA CYS A 8 -19.19 25.43 -7.65
C CYS A 8 -19.88 26.78 -7.45
N SER A 9 -21.15 26.78 -7.05
CA SER A 9 -21.94 28.02 -6.94
C SER A 9 -21.51 28.85 -5.73
N ASN A 10 -21.44 28.26 -4.54
CA ASN A 10 -21.19 28.98 -3.29
C ASN A 10 -20.04 28.33 -2.50
N LEU A 11 -19.02 29.12 -2.17
CA LEU A 11 -17.84 28.67 -1.42
C LEU A 11 -17.57 29.58 -0.23
N MET A 12 -17.33 29.00 0.95
CA MET A 12 -16.99 29.70 2.17
C MET A 12 -15.56 29.39 2.62
N VAL A 13 -14.77 30.42 2.93
CA VAL A 13 -13.41 30.28 3.48
C VAL A 13 -13.35 30.92 4.87
N THR A 14 -12.95 30.14 5.87
CA THR A 14 -12.76 30.68 7.22
C THR A 14 -11.39 31.32 7.42
N GLY A 15 -11.32 32.47 8.10
CA GLY A 15 -10.04 33.14 8.40
C GLY A 15 -9.35 33.73 7.17
N ALA A 16 -10.11 34.45 6.34
CA ALA A 16 -9.67 35.04 5.07
C ALA A 16 -9.07 36.46 5.20
N SER A 17 -8.90 36.99 6.41
CA SER A 17 -8.41 38.36 6.61
C SER A 17 -6.94 38.57 6.21
N ARG A 18 -6.12 37.51 6.21
CA ARG A 18 -4.68 37.55 5.90
C ARG A 18 -4.14 36.17 5.53
N GLY A 19 -2.88 36.13 5.10
CA GLY A 19 -2.13 34.88 4.91
C GLY A 19 -2.77 33.93 3.90
N LEU A 20 -2.84 32.64 4.25
CA LEU A 20 -3.37 31.59 3.38
C LEU A 20 -4.83 31.85 2.96
N GLY A 21 -5.69 32.23 3.90
CA GLY A 21 -7.11 32.44 3.61
C GLY A 21 -7.34 33.57 2.61
N LEU A 22 -6.64 34.69 2.77
CA LEU A 22 -6.70 35.81 1.83
C LEU A 22 -6.19 35.41 0.44
N GLN A 23 -5.07 34.69 0.38
CA GLN A 23 -4.49 34.21 -0.88
C GLN A 23 -5.39 33.19 -1.60
N ILE A 24 -6.11 32.34 -0.86
CA ILE A 24 -7.14 31.46 -1.43
C ILE A 24 -8.24 32.31 -2.09
N VAL A 25 -8.77 33.32 -1.40
CA VAL A 25 -9.82 34.20 -1.94
C VAL A 25 -9.31 34.96 -3.17
N GLU A 26 -8.12 35.56 -3.11
CA GLU A 26 -7.50 36.27 -4.24
C GLU A 26 -7.34 35.35 -5.46
N SER A 27 -6.86 34.12 -5.26
CA SER A 27 -6.64 33.15 -6.33
C SER A 27 -7.95 32.66 -6.96
N LEU A 28 -8.99 32.44 -6.16
CA LEU A 28 -10.30 32.01 -6.64
C LEU A 28 -10.94 33.06 -7.56
N VAL A 29 -10.72 34.34 -7.25
CA VAL A 29 -11.31 35.47 -7.97
C VAL A 29 -10.54 35.78 -9.26
N ILE A 30 -9.20 35.77 -9.20
CA ILE A 30 -8.33 36.14 -10.34
C ILE A 30 -8.18 35.00 -11.34
N GLY A 31 -8.18 33.74 -10.90
CA GLY A 31 -7.78 32.59 -11.71
C GLY A 31 -8.73 32.18 -12.84
N GLY A 32 -9.87 32.86 -13.04
CA GLY A 32 -10.88 32.45 -14.05
C GLY A 32 -11.70 31.20 -13.66
N PHE A 33 -11.59 30.78 -12.39
CA PHE A 33 -12.32 29.67 -11.75
C PHE A 33 -13.48 30.14 -10.86
N SER A 34 -13.80 31.44 -10.93
CA SER A 34 -14.61 32.13 -9.94
C SER A 34 -15.90 31.37 -9.60
N PRO A 35 -16.03 30.88 -8.34
CA PRO A 35 -17.32 30.46 -7.81
C PRO A 35 -18.34 31.59 -7.96
N GLY A 36 -19.63 31.24 -8.00
CA GLY A 36 -20.71 32.22 -8.06
C GLY A 36 -20.64 33.23 -6.91
N LYS A 37 -20.51 32.74 -5.66
CA LYS A 37 -20.30 33.55 -4.45
C LYS A 37 -19.13 33.02 -3.64
N ILE A 38 -18.27 33.93 -3.18
CA ILE A 38 -17.14 33.65 -2.29
C ILE A 38 -17.41 34.32 -0.96
N ILE A 39 -17.74 33.52 0.04
CA ILE A 39 -17.99 33.97 1.40
C ILE A 39 -16.67 33.92 2.17
N ALA A 40 -16.03 35.08 2.35
CA ALA A 40 -14.76 35.20 3.03
C ALA A 40 -14.99 35.66 4.46
N THR A 41 -14.63 34.85 5.46
CA THR A 41 -14.88 35.24 6.86
C THR A 41 -13.66 35.81 7.56
N ALA A 42 -13.90 36.79 8.41
CA ALA A 42 -12.87 37.42 9.22
C ALA A 42 -13.36 37.65 10.65
N ARG A 43 -12.49 37.48 11.64
CA ARG A 43 -12.82 37.78 13.05
C ARG A 43 -13.13 39.27 13.25
N ASN A 44 -12.36 40.13 12.59
CA ASN A 44 -12.56 41.57 12.55
C ASN A 44 -12.56 42.05 11.09
N PRO A 45 -13.73 42.07 10.41
CA PRO A 45 -13.85 42.53 9.04
C PRO A 45 -13.32 43.96 8.83
N ASP A 46 -13.59 44.88 9.76
CA ASP A 46 -13.18 46.28 9.67
C ASP A 46 -11.65 46.46 9.64
N GLY A 47 -10.93 45.53 10.27
CA GLY A 47 -9.47 45.50 10.26
C GLY A 47 -8.85 44.80 9.04
N ALA A 48 -9.64 44.10 8.22
CA ALA A 48 -9.16 43.28 7.11
C ALA A 48 -9.04 44.08 5.79
N LYS A 49 -8.19 45.12 5.78
CA LYS A 49 -8.08 46.09 4.67
C LYS A 49 -7.87 45.44 3.30
N GLU A 50 -6.98 44.47 3.20
CA GLU A 50 -6.70 43.78 1.92
C GLU A 50 -7.90 42.98 1.42
N LEU A 51 -8.64 42.32 2.32
CA LEU A 51 -9.85 41.61 1.98
C LEU A 51 -10.97 42.57 1.54
N GLN A 52 -11.10 43.72 2.20
CA GLN A 52 -12.05 44.77 1.82
C GLN A 52 -11.75 45.32 0.42
N MET A 53 -10.50 45.68 0.14
CA MET A 53 -10.08 46.15 -1.19
C MET A 53 -10.37 45.11 -2.28
N LEU A 54 -10.20 43.82 -1.97
CA LEU A 54 -10.52 42.74 -2.90
C LEU A 54 -12.03 42.63 -3.14
N ALA A 55 -12.86 42.76 -2.10
CA ALA A 55 -14.32 42.73 -2.20
C ALA A 55 -14.89 43.95 -2.92
N GLU A 56 -14.31 45.14 -2.75
CA GLU A 56 -14.66 46.34 -3.51
C GLU A 56 -14.41 46.16 -5.01
N LYS A 57 -13.35 45.43 -5.37
CA LYS A 57 -12.99 45.14 -6.76
C LYS A 57 -13.85 44.02 -7.37
N HIS A 58 -14.42 43.13 -6.55
CA HIS A 58 -15.07 41.91 -7.01
C HIS A 58 -16.39 41.65 -6.26
N GLN A 59 -17.51 41.96 -6.91
CA GLN A 59 -18.86 41.91 -6.31
C GLN A 59 -19.31 40.52 -5.83
N ASN A 60 -18.65 39.45 -6.25
CA ASN A 60 -18.96 38.09 -5.82
C ASN A 60 -18.32 37.71 -4.47
N ILE A 61 -17.53 38.60 -3.86
CA ILE A 61 -16.94 38.39 -2.54
C ILE A 61 -17.86 39.00 -1.47
N HIS A 62 -18.30 38.16 -0.54
CA HIS A 62 -19.11 38.56 0.61
C HIS A 62 -18.30 38.36 1.89
N ILE A 63 -18.08 39.44 2.63
CA ILE A 63 -17.32 39.38 3.90
C ILE A 63 -18.29 39.17 5.05
N ILE A 64 -18.08 38.11 5.83
CA ILE A 64 -18.89 37.81 7.03
C ILE A 64 -18.01 37.85 8.29
N LYS A 65 -18.53 38.42 9.36
CA LYS A 65 -17.87 38.38 10.67
C LYS A 65 -17.99 36.99 11.27
N LEU A 66 -16.85 36.34 11.53
CA LEU A 66 -16.82 35.04 12.20
C LEU A 66 -15.65 34.96 13.17
N ASP A 67 -15.96 34.87 14.46
CA ASP A 67 -15.02 34.35 15.44
C ASP A 67 -15.24 32.85 15.63
N VAL A 68 -14.30 32.05 15.10
CA VAL A 68 -14.41 30.58 15.06
C VAL A 68 -14.41 29.93 16.45
N THR A 69 -13.99 30.64 17.49
CA THR A 69 -14.00 30.17 18.88
C THR A 69 -15.25 30.58 19.66
N CYS A 70 -16.23 31.23 19.03
CA CYS A 70 -17.45 31.70 19.67
C CYS A 70 -18.68 31.05 19.02
N GLN A 71 -19.39 30.21 19.77
CA GLN A 71 -20.55 29.46 19.26
C GLN A 71 -21.65 30.39 18.71
N GLU A 72 -21.98 31.46 19.43
CA GLU A 72 -22.96 32.46 18.95
C GLU A 72 -22.50 33.16 17.67
N SER A 73 -21.19 33.36 17.48
CA SER A 73 -20.65 33.92 16.25
C SER A 73 -20.77 32.94 15.08
N ILE A 74 -20.62 31.63 15.33
CA ILE A 74 -20.79 30.59 14.31
C ILE A 74 -22.25 30.52 13.87
N GLU A 75 -23.19 30.55 14.81
CA GLU A 75 -24.63 30.50 14.53
C GLU A 75 -25.09 31.73 13.75
N ARG A 76 -24.68 32.93 14.16
CA ARG A 76 -24.98 34.17 13.43
C ARG A 76 -24.42 34.13 12.01
N ALA A 77 -23.17 33.69 11.84
CA ALA A 77 -22.57 33.54 10.53
C ALA A 77 -23.31 32.51 9.67
N ALA A 78 -23.79 31.40 10.24
CA ALA A 78 -24.59 30.42 9.51
C ALA A 78 -25.91 31.01 9.00
N SER A 79 -26.61 31.80 9.81
CA SER A 79 -27.82 32.52 9.38
C SER A 79 -27.54 33.56 8.30
N GLU A 80 -26.44 34.31 8.39
CA GLU A 80 -26.03 35.25 7.34
C GLU A 80 -25.68 34.52 6.03
N VAL A 81 -24.98 33.38 6.10
CA VAL A 81 -24.68 32.54 4.93
C VAL A 81 -25.95 31.98 4.31
N GLU A 82 -26.89 31.48 5.12
CA GLU A 82 -28.18 30.98 4.67
C GLU A 82 -28.96 32.04 3.87
N GLN A 83 -29.01 33.29 4.36
CA GLN A 83 -29.65 34.39 3.64
C GLN A 83 -28.96 34.72 2.31
N LEU A 84 -27.63 34.57 2.25
CA LEU A 84 -26.85 34.82 1.04
C LEU A 84 -27.01 33.72 0.00
N VAL A 85 -26.94 32.45 0.40
CA VAL A 85 -26.96 31.31 -0.54
C VAL A 85 -28.38 30.85 -0.88
N GLN A 86 -29.34 31.09 0.01
CA GLN A 86 -30.74 30.72 -0.16
C GLN A 86 -30.87 29.25 -0.56
N GLU A 87 -31.73 28.94 -1.54
CA GLU A 87 -31.99 27.56 -1.94
C GLU A 87 -30.78 26.86 -2.56
N GLU A 88 -29.76 27.59 -3.02
CA GLU A 88 -28.58 27.00 -3.68
C GLU A 88 -27.67 26.24 -2.72
N GLY A 89 -27.79 26.50 -1.41
CA GLY A 89 -26.96 25.86 -0.39
C GLY A 89 -25.48 26.23 -0.50
N LEU A 90 -24.63 25.54 0.26
CA LEU A 90 -23.18 25.76 0.31
C LEU A 90 -22.44 24.59 -0.36
N ASN A 91 -21.74 24.82 -1.47
CA ASN A 91 -21.04 23.76 -2.20
C ASN A 91 -19.67 23.44 -1.61
N CYS A 92 -18.99 24.40 -0.99
CA CYS A 92 -17.65 24.16 -0.46
C CYS A 92 -17.42 24.97 0.81
N LEU A 93 -17.09 24.28 1.90
CA LEU A 93 -16.63 24.87 3.16
C LEU A 93 -15.13 24.60 3.31
N ILE A 94 -14.31 25.66 3.30
CA ILE A 94 -12.88 25.58 3.58
C ILE A 94 -12.61 26.09 4.99
N ASN A 95 -12.43 25.15 5.92
CA ASN A 95 -11.99 25.44 7.28
C ASN A 95 -10.49 25.73 7.31
N ASN A 96 -10.14 26.99 7.04
CA ASN A 96 -8.75 27.48 6.98
C ASN A 96 -8.28 28.15 8.28
N ALA A 97 -9.18 28.75 9.06
CA ALA A 97 -8.80 29.43 10.30
C ALA A 97 -8.00 28.51 11.25
N GLY A 98 -6.89 29.02 11.78
CA GLY A 98 -6.03 28.27 12.68
C GLY A 98 -4.99 29.14 13.39
N ILE A 99 -4.46 28.62 14.50
CA ILE A 99 -3.42 29.25 15.31
C ILE A 99 -2.29 28.25 15.60
N ASN A 100 -1.14 28.77 16.03
CA ASN A 100 -0.03 27.98 16.55
C ASN A 100 0.50 28.61 17.84
N VAL A 101 -0.06 28.21 18.99
CA VAL A 101 0.54 28.57 20.28
C VAL A 101 1.69 27.59 20.55
N VAL A 102 2.91 28.11 20.40
CA VAL A 102 4.13 27.30 20.47
C VAL A 102 4.41 26.88 21.91
N ALA A 103 4.54 25.56 22.13
CA ALA A 103 5.03 25.00 23.38
C ALA A 103 5.69 23.64 23.15
N ASN A 104 6.81 23.43 23.84
CA ASN A 104 7.52 22.15 23.93
C ASN A 104 7.16 21.42 25.24
N LEU A 105 7.77 20.26 25.51
CA LEU A 105 7.48 19.47 26.72
C LEU A 105 7.70 20.24 28.03
N GLU A 106 8.67 21.16 28.06
CA GLU A 106 9.00 21.93 29.28
C GLU A 106 8.05 23.12 29.49
N THR A 107 7.45 23.64 28.42
CA THR A 107 6.69 24.90 28.42
C THR A 107 5.20 24.72 28.12
N VAL A 108 4.76 23.48 27.87
CA VAL A 108 3.36 23.14 27.58
C VAL A 108 2.52 23.25 28.84
N THR A 109 1.34 23.83 28.69
CA THR A 109 0.30 23.91 29.72
C THR A 109 -1.02 23.41 29.14
N ALA A 110 -1.96 23.04 30.01
CA ALA A 110 -3.30 22.64 29.59
C ALA A 110 -3.98 23.74 28.75
N ASP A 111 -3.86 25.00 29.16
CA ASP A 111 -4.47 26.13 28.45
C ASP A 111 -3.93 26.26 27.02
N LYS A 112 -2.61 26.17 26.82
CA LYS A 112 -2.02 26.24 25.47
C LYS A 112 -2.48 25.08 24.58
N MET A 113 -2.63 23.88 25.15
CA MET A 113 -3.19 22.73 24.46
C MET A 113 -4.64 23.00 24.07
N LEU A 114 -5.48 23.38 25.04
CA LEU A 114 -6.90 23.65 24.82
C LEU A 114 -7.14 24.78 23.83
N GLU A 115 -6.34 25.85 23.85
CA GLU A 115 -6.46 26.96 22.90
C GLU A 115 -6.25 26.51 21.45
N ASN A 116 -5.20 25.70 21.19
CA ASN A 116 -4.97 25.12 19.87
C ASN A 116 -6.07 24.12 19.48
N PHE A 117 -6.48 23.23 20.39
CA PHE A 117 -7.55 22.28 20.12
C PHE A 117 -8.88 22.98 19.80
N HIS A 118 -9.21 24.03 20.55
CA HIS A 118 -10.44 24.78 20.37
C HIS A 118 -10.48 25.40 18.98
N THR A 119 -9.40 26.10 18.57
CA THR A 119 -9.37 26.79 17.28
C THR A 119 -9.11 25.86 16.09
N ASN A 120 -8.19 24.90 16.23
CA ASN A 120 -7.73 24.08 15.09
C ASN A 120 -8.55 22.79 14.89
N SER A 121 -9.33 22.35 15.87
CA SER A 121 -10.02 21.05 15.82
C SER A 121 -11.51 21.16 16.14
N VAL A 122 -11.86 21.75 17.29
CA VAL A 122 -13.26 21.89 17.73
C VAL A 122 -14.02 22.86 16.82
N ALA A 123 -13.42 24.03 16.53
CA ALA A 123 -14.07 25.04 15.71
C ALA A 123 -14.41 24.55 14.29
N PRO A 124 -13.51 23.89 13.51
CA PRO A 124 -13.88 23.29 12.22
C PRO A 124 -15.07 22.34 12.31
N LEU A 125 -15.16 21.52 13.37
CA LEU A 125 -16.29 20.62 13.57
C LEU A 125 -17.59 21.39 13.86
N MET A 126 -17.55 22.38 14.75
CA MET A 126 -18.73 23.19 15.10
C MET A 126 -19.22 24.02 13.91
N ILE A 127 -18.31 24.59 13.12
CA ILE A 127 -18.66 25.31 11.89
C ILE A 127 -19.28 24.35 10.86
N THR A 128 -18.68 23.17 10.66
CA THR A 128 -19.24 22.17 9.75
C THR A 128 -20.64 21.75 10.19
N LYS A 129 -20.85 21.54 11.49
CA LYS A 129 -22.17 21.23 12.06
C LYS A 129 -23.18 22.34 11.80
N ALA A 130 -22.80 23.61 11.99
CA ALA A 130 -23.69 24.75 11.78
C ALA A 130 -24.04 24.95 10.29
N MET A 131 -23.08 24.67 9.39
CA MET A 131 -23.28 24.80 7.93
C MET A 131 -23.89 23.54 7.30
N LEU A 132 -24.08 22.47 8.06
CA LEU A 132 -24.51 21.17 7.56
C LEU A 132 -25.84 21.21 6.79
N PRO A 133 -26.88 21.95 7.23
CA PRO A 133 -28.12 22.06 6.45
C PRO A 133 -27.88 22.61 5.03
N LEU A 134 -27.03 23.63 4.91
CA LEU A 134 -26.69 24.25 3.63
C LEU A 134 -25.83 23.35 2.74
N LEU A 135 -24.90 22.59 3.34
CA LEU A 135 -24.11 21.59 2.64
C LEU A 135 -25.00 20.46 2.09
N LYS A 136 -25.95 19.96 2.88
CA LYS A 136 -26.92 18.94 2.45
C LYS A 136 -27.80 19.44 1.30
N GLN A 137 -28.23 20.70 1.37
CA GLN A 137 -29.02 21.32 0.31
C GLN A 137 -28.26 21.39 -1.02
N ALA A 138 -26.99 21.83 -0.99
CA ALA A 138 -26.15 21.82 -2.18
C ALA A 138 -25.87 20.40 -2.69
N ALA A 139 -25.65 19.44 -1.78
CA ALA A 139 -25.39 18.04 -2.14
C ALA A 139 -26.59 17.36 -2.84
N ALA A 140 -27.81 17.70 -2.42
CA ALA A 140 -29.06 17.22 -3.00
C ALA A 140 -29.34 17.82 -4.39
N LYS A 141 -28.93 19.06 -4.63
CA LYS A 141 -29.06 19.73 -5.93
C LYS A 141 -27.98 19.35 -6.94
N GLY A 142 -26.80 18.95 -6.47
CA GLY A 142 -25.65 18.68 -7.32
C GLY A 142 -25.91 17.57 -8.35
N THR A 143 -25.77 17.90 -9.63
CA THR A 143 -25.93 16.96 -10.75
C THR A 143 -24.55 16.46 -11.19
N GLY A 144 -24.30 15.15 -11.06
CA GLY A 144 -23.02 14.56 -11.43
C GLY A 144 -22.74 13.22 -10.73
N MET A 145 -21.96 12.36 -11.37
CA MET A 145 -21.44 11.13 -10.73
C MET A 145 -20.21 11.45 -9.89
N GLY A 146 -20.18 10.99 -8.63
CA GLY A 146 -19.04 11.11 -7.72
C GLY A 146 -19.19 12.17 -6.63
N MET A 147 -18.16 12.26 -5.78
CA MET A 147 -18.05 13.25 -4.70
C MET A 147 -17.10 14.38 -5.12
N GLY A 148 -17.48 15.62 -4.83
CA GLY A 148 -16.65 16.79 -5.13
C GLY A 148 -17.36 18.12 -4.91
N ILE A 149 -16.64 19.22 -5.11
CA ILE A 149 -17.12 20.61 -4.93
C ILE A 149 -18.27 21.02 -5.84
N HIS A 150 -18.55 20.25 -6.90
CA HIS A 150 -19.71 20.47 -7.77
C HIS A 150 -21.03 20.00 -7.12
N ARG A 151 -20.93 19.26 -6.00
CA ARG A 151 -22.05 18.92 -5.12
C ARG A 151 -21.87 19.67 -3.80
N ALA A 152 -21.17 19.04 -2.86
CA ALA A 152 -20.82 19.60 -1.56
C ALA A 152 -19.48 19.02 -1.09
N ALA A 153 -18.65 19.87 -0.48
CA ALA A 153 -17.38 19.47 0.10
C ALA A 153 -17.04 20.26 1.37
N VAL A 154 -16.39 19.59 2.32
CA VAL A 154 -15.77 20.16 3.52
C VAL A 154 -14.26 19.90 3.42
N ILE A 155 -13.49 20.98 3.33
CA ILE A 155 -12.03 20.96 3.23
C ILE A 155 -11.46 21.52 4.54
N ASN A 156 -10.79 20.66 5.30
CA ASN A 156 -10.13 21.02 6.54
C ASN A 156 -8.64 21.26 6.30
N MET A 157 -8.18 22.49 6.55
CA MET A 157 -6.76 22.85 6.41
C MET A 157 -5.96 22.32 7.60
N THR A 158 -5.31 21.18 7.39
CA THR A 158 -4.44 20.53 8.36
C THR A 158 -2.96 20.92 8.17
N SER A 159 -2.03 20.14 8.72
CA SER A 159 -0.60 20.33 8.57
C SER A 159 0.10 18.98 8.46
N LEU A 160 1.24 18.96 7.76
CA LEU A 160 2.19 17.84 7.80
C LEU A 160 2.55 17.46 9.25
N LEU A 161 2.60 18.45 10.14
CA LEU A 161 2.91 18.27 11.55
C LEU A 161 1.83 17.52 12.34
N GLY A 162 0.61 17.38 11.79
CA GLY A 162 -0.46 16.55 12.33
C GLY A 162 -0.35 15.06 11.97
N SER A 163 0.63 14.67 11.15
CA SER A 163 0.88 13.25 10.86
C SER A 163 1.59 12.56 12.03
N ILE A 164 0.99 11.45 12.49
CA ILE A 164 1.59 10.58 13.51
C ILE A 164 2.83 9.88 12.94
N GLU A 165 2.75 9.38 11.70
CA GLU A 165 3.83 8.65 11.03
C GLU A 165 5.09 9.51 10.83
N LEU A 166 4.91 10.78 10.46
CA LEU A 166 6.04 11.68 10.15
C LEU A 166 6.73 12.23 11.41
N TYR A 167 6.18 11.97 12.60
CA TYR A 167 6.78 12.39 13.87
C TYR A 167 7.78 11.35 14.40
N TRP A 168 8.86 11.12 13.64
CA TRP A 168 9.94 10.20 14.02
C TRP A 168 11.31 10.67 13.52
N GLY A 169 12.38 10.22 14.18
CA GLY A 169 13.78 10.48 13.80
C GLY A 169 14.20 11.94 13.94
N ASP A 170 15.12 12.42 13.10
CA ASP A 170 15.63 13.80 13.19
C ASP A 170 14.52 14.86 13.07
N ARG A 171 13.42 14.54 12.38
CA ARG A 171 12.24 15.42 12.22
C ARG A 171 11.46 15.63 13.53
N SER A 172 11.50 14.69 14.48
CA SER A 172 10.85 14.86 15.78
C SER A 172 11.59 15.88 16.66
N ASN A 173 12.88 16.12 16.39
CA ASN A 173 13.71 17.09 17.12
C ASN A 173 13.64 18.51 16.55
N THR A 174 13.23 18.70 15.29
CA THR A 174 13.20 20.03 14.64
C THR A 174 12.06 20.92 15.12
N PHE A 175 10.85 20.38 15.26
CA PHE A 175 9.65 21.17 15.63
C PHE A 175 8.93 20.53 16.82
N LYS A 176 9.27 20.97 18.04
CA LYS A 176 8.66 20.50 19.29
C LYS A 176 7.42 21.32 19.66
N TRP A 177 6.41 21.37 18.79
CA TRP A 177 5.17 22.12 18.99
C TRP A 177 4.03 21.18 19.41
N TYR A 178 3.98 20.82 20.68
CA TYR A 178 3.02 19.86 21.23
C TYR A 178 1.56 20.25 20.94
N PRO A 179 1.10 21.48 21.26
CA PRO A 179 -0.29 21.89 21.02
C PRO A 179 -0.70 21.86 19.55
N TYR A 180 0.16 22.38 18.67
CA TYR A 180 -0.15 22.48 17.25
C TYR A 180 -0.22 21.10 16.57
N ARG A 181 0.76 20.23 16.84
CA ARG A 181 0.80 18.88 16.26
C ARG A 181 -0.44 18.08 16.63
N THR A 182 -0.72 17.99 17.93
CA THR A 182 -1.82 17.19 18.46
C THR A 182 -3.19 17.72 18.03
N SER A 183 -3.37 19.05 17.99
CA SER A 183 -4.62 19.64 17.47
C SER A 183 -4.82 19.37 15.96
N LYS A 184 -3.77 19.43 15.14
CA LYS A 184 -3.86 19.07 13.71
C LYS A 184 -4.07 17.57 13.50
N SER A 185 -3.51 16.70 14.34
CA SER A 185 -3.85 15.27 14.36
C SER A 185 -5.32 15.03 14.72
N ALA A 186 -5.85 15.76 15.71
CA ALA A 186 -7.26 15.69 16.06
C ALA A 186 -8.16 16.14 14.90
N LEU A 187 -7.80 17.20 14.17
CA LEU A 187 -8.52 17.63 12.98
C LEU A 187 -8.54 16.57 11.87
N ASN A 188 -7.44 15.81 11.71
CA ASN A 188 -7.40 14.70 10.75
C ASN A 188 -8.45 13.62 11.12
N MET A 189 -8.53 13.25 12.40
CA MET A 189 -9.53 12.28 12.86
C MET A 189 -10.96 12.82 12.72
N VAL A 190 -11.20 14.08 13.11
CA VAL A 190 -12.49 14.76 12.88
C VAL A 190 -12.90 14.68 11.41
N THR A 191 -11.97 14.91 10.50
CA THR A 191 -12.24 14.85 9.05
C THR A 191 -12.62 13.43 8.62
N ARG A 192 -11.98 12.40 9.18
CA ARG A 192 -12.33 11.00 8.89
C ARG A 192 -13.71 10.63 9.43
N CYS A 193 -14.06 11.07 10.63
CA CYS A 193 -15.41 10.89 11.19
C CYS A 193 -16.47 11.55 10.31
N LEU A 194 -16.27 12.83 9.94
CA LEU A 194 -17.17 13.54 9.03
C LEU A 194 -17.32 12.85 7.67
N ALA A 195 -16.24 12.28 7.13
CA ALA A 195 -16.29 11.57 5.86
C ALA A 195 -17.18 10.32 5.92
N VAL A 196 -17.19 9.61 7.06
CA VAL A 196 -18.05 8.45 7.27
C VAL A 196 -19.49 8.90 7.51
N ASP A 197 -19.70 9.87 8.38
CA ASP A 197 -21.03 10.32 8.77
C ASP A 197 -21.81 10.99 7.62
N LEU A 198 -21.10 11.61 6.67
CA LEU A 198 -21.69 12.39 5.56
C LEU A 198 -21.63 11.68 4.20
N GLU A 199 -21.23 10.40 4.19
CA GLU A 199 -21.10 9.61 2.96
C GLU A 199 -22.45 9.42 2.26
N ALA A 200 -23.51 9.15 3.03
CA ALA A 200 -24.85 8.91 2.52
C ALA A 200 -25.43 10.14 1.80
N GLU A 201 -25.07 11.35 2.24
CA GLU A 201 -25.45 12.60 1.58
C GLU A 201 -24.55 12.96 0.39
N GLY A 202 -23.45 12.21 0.18
CA GLY A 202 -22.50 12.45 -0.91
C GLY A 202 -21.65 13.70 -0.71
N ILE A 203 -21.38 14.09 0.54
CA ILE A 203 -20.57 15.27 0.88
C ILE A 203 -19.10 14.85 1.03
N LEU A 204 -18.21 15.41 0.20
CA LEU A 204 -16.78 15.12 0.27
C LEU A 204 -16.15 15.75 1.51
N CYS A 205 -15.57 14.96 2.40
CA CYS A 205 -14.76 15.47 3.51
C CYS A 205 -13.26 15.19 3.28
N MET A 206 -12.43 16.24 3.28
CA MET A 206 -11.01 16.13 2.94
C MET A 206 -10.12 16.93 3.90
N ALA A 207 -8.98 16.35 4.28
CA ALA A 207 -7.94 17.02 5.03
C ALA A 207 -6.79 17.39 4.08
N LEU A 208 -6.41 18.68 4.06
CA LEU A 208 -5.38 19.19 3.15
C LEU A 208 -4.29 19.93 3.93
N HIS A 209 -3.02 19.61 3.67
CA HIS A 209 -1.90 20.40 4.20
C HIS A 209 -1.31 21.28 3.09
N PRO A 210 -1.11 22.59 3.33
CA PRO A 210 -0.59 23.50 2.30
C PRO A 210 0.94 23.46 2.16
N GLY A 211 1.62 22.62 2.94
CA GLY A 211 3.08 22.68 3.07
C GLY A 211 3.52 23.80 4.02
N TRP A 212 4.80 24.18 3.99
CA TRP A 212 5.32 25.29 4.79
C TRP A 212 5.23 26.59 3.99
N VAL A 213 4.24 27.41 4.29
CA VAL A 213 3.91 28.62 3.51
C VAL A 213 4.30 29.88 4.27
N ARG A 214 4.85 30.86 3.53
CA ARG A 214 5.20 32.18 4.08
C ARG A 214 3.93 32.93 4.48
N THR A 215 3.66 32.88 5.77
CA THR A 215 2.60 33.61 6.47
C THR A 215 3.18 34.12 7.79
N ASP A 216 2.44 34.95 8.51
CA ASP A 216 2.84 35.36 9.88
C ASP A 216 3.13 34.14 10.78
N MET A 217 2.40 33.04 10.59
CA MET A 217 2.61 31.77 11.32
C MET A 217 3.81 30.97 10.79
N GLY A 218 4.11 31.08 9.49
CA GLY A 218 5.18 30.33 8.83
C GLY A 218 6.57 30.96 8.96
N GLY A 219 6.65 32.25 9.28
CA GLY A 219 7.90 32.99 9.48
C GLY A 219 8.58 33.45 8.17
N PRO A 220 9.63 34.30 8.28
CA PRO A 220 10.31 34.89 7.12
C PRO A 220 11.32 33.96 6.43
N GLU A 221 11.78 32.89 7.10
CA GLU A 221 12.82 31.97 6.62
C GLU A 221 12.33 30.93 5.60
N VAL A 222 11.07 31.03 5.16
CA VAL A 222 10.51 30.14 4.14
C VAL A 222 11.11 30.48 2.76
N PHE A 223 11.85 29.54 2.16
CA PHE A 223 12.23 29.61 0.75
C PHE A 223 10.95 29.72 -0.10
N THR A 224 10.77 30.89 -0.73
CA THR A 224 9.64 31.17 -1.61
C THR A 224 9.60 30.15 -2.76
N TRP A 225 8.53 29.35 -2.86
CA TRP A 225 8.17 28.71 -4.13
C TRP A 225 6.65 28.74 -4.38
N GLN A 226 6.38 29.28 -5.57
CA GLN A 226 5.21 29.35 -6.45
C GLN A 226 3.78 29.42 -5.86
N LYS A 227 3.13 30.54 -6.21
CA LYS A 227 1.67 30.78 -6.18
C LYS A 227 0.84 29.60 -6.75
N ASP A 228 1.46 28.71 -7.52
CA ASP A 228 0.84 27.62 -8.25
C ASP A 228 0.55 26.36 -7.40
N MET A 229 1.12 26.17 -6.19
CA MET A 229 0.90 24.91 -5.45
C MET A 229 -0.43 24.88 -4.65
N ILE A 230 -0.86 26.03 -4.11
CA ILE A 230 -2.22 26.18 -3.55
C ILE A 230 -3.24 26.03 -4.68
N PHE A 231 -2.90 26.55 -5.86
CA PHE A 231 -3.63 26.38 -7.11
C PHE A 231 -3.80 24.89 -7.46
N PHE A 232 -2.75 24.07 -7.46
CA PHE A 232 -2.86 22.63 -7.74
C PHE A 232 -3.56 21.82 -6.65
N ALA A 233 -3.36 22.13 -5.37
CA ALA A 233 -3.94 21.36 -4.27
C ALA A 233 -5.45 21.63 -4.08
N VAL A 234 -5.90 22.88 -4.32
CA VAL A 234 -7.31 23.26 -4.27
C VAL A 234 -8.02 23.00 -5.61
N LEU A 235 -7.36 23.21 -6.77
CA LEU A 235 -7.94 23.00 -8.10
C LEU A 235 -7.82 21.56 -8.65
N GLY A 236 -6.97 20.72 -8.05
CA GLY A 236 -6.78 19.30 -8.41
C GLY A 236 -7.92 18.37 -8.00
N LEU A 237 -9.11 18.91 -7.68
CA LEU A 237 -10.30 18.18 -7.24
C LEU A 237 -11.05 17.46 -8.39
N SER A 238 -10.34 17.10 -9.45
CA SER A 238 -10.77 16.10 -10.42
C SER A 238 -9.74 14.98 -10.43
N PHE A 239 -10.10 13.82 -9.91
CA PHE A 239 -9.29 12.60 -10.05
C PHE A 239 -9.18 12.22 -11.54
N ARG A 240 -8.17 12.77 -12.21
CA ARG A 240 -7.46 12.16 -13.35
C ARG A 240 -6.02 12.67 -13.29
N GLU A 241 -5.11 11.71 -13.12
CA GLU A 241 -3.70 11.76 -13.51
C GLU A 241 -2.94 13.07 -13.25
N ILE A 242 -2.00 13.02 -12.31
CA ILE A 242 -0.86 13.93 -12.29
C ILE A 242 -0.06 13.67 -13.58
N GLN A 243 -0.44 14.34 -14.67
CA GLN A 243 0.49 14.66 -15.74
C GLN A 243 1.26 15.90 -15.28
N LEU A 244 2.55 15.71 -15.03
CA LEU A 244 3.50 16.80 -14.95
C LEU A 244 3.46 17.54 -16.29
N SER A 245 2.94 18.77 -16.30
CA SER A 245 2.99 19.65 -17.47
C SER A 245 4.45 20.04 -17.71
N PHE A 246 5.12 19.36 -18.63
CA PHE A 246 6.38 19.85 -19.17
C PHE A 246 6.09 20.92 -20.24
N SER A 247 6.97 21.92 -20.37
CA SER A 247 6.91 22.89 -21.47
C SER A 247 6.91 22.15 -22.81
N GLU A 248 6.12 22.60 -23.80
CA GLU A 248 6.05 21.99 -25.14
C GLU A 248 7.45 21.77 -25.74
N GLU A 249 8.39 22.68 -25.49
CA GLU A 249 9.79 22.57 -25.93
C GLU A 249 10.52 21.32 -25.36
N LEU A 250 10.19 20.92 -24.13
CA LEU A 250 10.77 19.76 -23.49
C LEU A 250 10.15 18.46 -24.01
N GLU A 251 8.85 18.47 -24.34
CA GLU A 251 8.17 17.32 -24.96
C GLU A 251 8.74 17.02 -26.35
N TYR A 252 8.95 18.06 -27.18
CA TYR A 252 9.60 17.90 -28.49
C TYR A 252 11.06 17.45 -28.36
N SER A 253 11.77 17.90 -27.32
CA SER A 253 13.15 17.47 -27.04
C SER A 253 13.22 15.99 -26.65
N ILE A 254 12.31 15.53 -25.79
CA ILE A 254 12.24 14.12 -25.37
C ILE A 254 11.82 13.22 -26.54
N LEU A 255 10.86 13.67 -27.35
CA LEU A 255 10.45 12.97 -28.56
C LEU A 255 11.60 12.88 -29.57
N GLY A 256 12.35 13.97 -29.76
CA GLY A 256 13.54 14.01 -30.61
C GLY A 256 14.62 13.01 -30.15
N ILE A 257 14.91 12.98 -28.85
CA ILE A 257 15.89 12.02 -28.27
C ILE A 257 15.41 10.57 -28.48
N SER A 258 14.12 10.31 -28.32
CA SER A 258 13.55 8.97 -28.51
C SER A 258 13.62 8.50 -29.97
N VAL A 259 13.37 9.39 -30.93
CA VAL A 259 13.52 9.10 -32.37
C VAL A 259 14.99 8.83 -32.73
N ILE A 260 15.93 9.62 -32.19
CA ILE A 260 17.36 9.42 -32.42
C ILE A 260 17.82 8.06 -31.87
N LEU A 261 17.40 7.70 -30.65
CA LEU A 261 17.72 6.40 -30.05
C LEU A 261 17.15 5.23 -30.87
N PHE A 262 15.93 5.39 -31.41
CA PHE A 262 15.30 4.40 -32.27
C PHE A 262 16.06 4.21 -33.60
N LEU A 263 16.51 5.29 -34.23
CA LEU A 263 17.31 5.22 -35.46
C LEU A 263 18.68 4.56 -35.20
N ILE A 264 19.32 4.84 -34.07
CA ILE A 264 20.57 4.18 -33.67
C ILE A 264 20.35 2.66 -33.51
N ALA A 265 19.25 2.25 -32.88
CA ALA A 265 18.91 0.85 -32.73
C ALA A 265 18.69 0.14 -34.08
N LEU A 266 18.00 0.79 -35.03
CA LEU A 266 17.82 0.27 -36.39
C LEU A 266 19.15 0.12 -37.14
N CYS A 267 20.05 1.11 -37.04
CA CYS A 267 21.38 1.02 -37.64
C CYS A 267 22.21 -0.13 -37.06
N LEU A 268 22.15 -0.36 -35.75
CA LEU A 268 22.81 -1.50 -35.11
C LEU A 268 22.24 -2.84 -35.58
N LEU A 269 20.93 -2.91 -35.78
CA LEU A 269 20.24 -4.12 -36.23
C LEU A 269 20.57 -4.44 -37.70
N ILE A 270 20.61 -3.42 -38.57
CA ILE A 270 21.07 -3.54 -39.95
C ILE A 270 22.54 -3.96 -40.00
N TRP A 271 23.39 -3.39 -39.14
CA TRP A 271 24.80 -3.78 -39.04
C TRP A 271 24.97 -5.23 -38.59
N GLN A 272 24.16 -5.71 -37.64
CA GLN A 272 24.17 -7.11 -37.21
C GLN A 272 23.72 -8.07 -38.32
N ILE A 273 22.73 -7.69 -39.12
CA ILE A 273 22.28 -8.46 -40.30
C ILE A 273 23.40 -8.50 -41.35
N TYR A 274 24.02 -7.36 -41.67
CA TYR A 274 25.14 -7.29 -42.61
C TYR A 274 26.33 -8.16 -42.14
N ARG A 275 26.64 -8.13 -40.83
CA ARG A 275 27.68 -8.96 -40.24
C ARG A 275 27.38 -10.46 -40.32
N ARG A 276 26.10 -10.86 -40.20
CA ARG A 276 25.67 -12.25 -40.41
C ARG A 276 25.77 -12.67 -41.87
N CYS A 277 25.40 -11.80 -42.80
CA CYS A 277 25.46 -12.09 -44.24
C CYS A 277 26.89 -12.17 -44.79
N THR A 278 27.86 -11.53 -44.14
CA THR A 278 29.28 -11.51 -44.57
C THR A 278 30.14 -12.63 -43.96
N GLN A 279 29.61 -13.43 -43.04
CA GLN A 279 30.31 -14.58 -42.46
C GLN A 279 29.66 -15.91 -42.87
N CYS A 280 29.97 -16.38 -44.08
CA CYS A 280 29.75 -17.77 -44.49
C CYS A 280 31.03 -18.32 -45.16
N PRO A 281 31.77 -19.24 -44.52
CA PRO A 281 32.80 -20.02 -45.19
C PRO A 281 32.21 -21.27 -45.85
N VAL A 282 32.56 -21.44 -47.12
CA VAL A 282 32.39 -22.63 -47.96
C VAL A 282 33.33 -23.75 -47.50
N SER A 283 32.88 -25.03 -47.51
CA SER A 283 33.56 -26.19 -48.17
C SER A 283 33.25 -27.60 -47.61
N ARG A 284 32.69 -28.47 -48.50
CA ARG A 284 32.99 -29.91 -48.82
C ARG A 284 32.77 -31.03 -47.77
N ARG A 285 32.36 -32.28 -48.05
CA ARG A 285 32.05 -33.21 -49.21
C ARG A 285 31.56 -34.57 -48.57
N PRO A 286 31.27 -35.71 -49.27
CA PRO A 286 31.13 -36.03 -50.70
C PRO A 286 29.88 -36.87 -51.11
N ASP A 287 29.68 -36.89 -52.44
CA ASP A 287 29.00 -37.82 -53.37
C ASP A 287 28.33 -39.12 -52.92
N GLY A 288 27.13 -39.39 -53.47
CA GLY A 288 26.59 -40.76 -53.62
C GLY A 288 25.08 -40.91 -53.88
N LEU A 289 24.72 -41.02 -55.17
CA LEU A 289 23.60 -41.84 -55.74
C LEU A 289 22.12 -41.37 -55.64
N SER A 290 21.64 -40.93 -56.82
CA SER A 290 20.50 -41.49 -57.58
C SER A 290 19.04 -41.27 -57.12
N ALA A 291 18.43 -40.24 -57.73
CA ALA A 291 17.22 -40.28 -58.57
C ALA A 291 15.91 -40.95 -58.06
N ARG A 292 14.86 -40.12 -57.90
CA ARG A 292 13.55 -40.16 -58.62
C ARG A 292 12.60 -39.16 -57.92
N SER A 293 12.18 -38.07 -58.56
CA SER A 293 11.11 -37.94 -59.58
C SER A 293 9.71 -37.80 -58.97
N GLY A 294 9.09 -36.63 -59.22
CA GLY A 294 7.64 -36.35 -59.09
C GLY A 294 7.29 -35.73 -57.74
N GLY A 295 6.64 -34.58 -57.63
CA GLY A 295 5.78 -33.87 -58.57
C GLY A 295 4.69 -33.23 -57.72
N PHE A 296 4.55 -31.92 -57.85
CA PHE A 296 3.53 -31.07 -57.22
C PHE A 296 2.11 -31.62 -57.39
N GLN A 297 1.22 -31.38 -56.42
CA GLN A 297 0.15 -30.36 -56.53
C GLN A 297 -0.81 -30.35 -55.33
N TYR A 298 -1.24 -29.13 -55.00
CA TYR A 298 -2.33 -28.78 -54.09
C TYR A 298 -3.68 -29.27 -54.60
N ALA A 299 -4.57 -29.63 -53.67
CA ALA A 299 -6.01 -29.46 -53.85
C ALA A 299 -6.71 -29.27 -52.49
N THR A 300 -7.32 -28.10 -52.34
CA THR A 300 -8.41 -27.79 -51.41
C THR A 300 -9.66 -28.57 -51.81
N GLN A 301 -10.39 -29.12 -50.84
CA GLN A 301 -11.84 -29.34 -50.97
C GLN A 301 -12.50 -29.37 -49.59
N THR A 302 -13.45 -28.44 -49.44
CA THR A 302 -14.52 -28.39 -48.44
C THR A 302 -15.54 -29.50 -48.66
N ASN A 303 -16.19 -29.97 -47.60
CA ASN A 303 -17.61 -30.35 -47.65
C ASN A 303 -18.24 -30.32 -46.25
N ASP A 304 -19.42 -29.69 -46.23
CA ASP A 304 -20.40 -29.59 -45.16
C ASP A 304 -21.02 -30.95 -44.79
N ALA A 305 -21.38 -31.12 -43.51
CA ALA A 305 -22.60 -31.81 -43.10
C ALA A 305 -23.00 -31.45 -41.65
N LYS A 306 -24.28 -31.10 -41.49
CA LYS A 306 -25.03 -30.75 -40.28
C LYS A 306 -25.14 -31.92 -39.27
N MET A 307 -25.35 -31.59 -37.98
CA MET A 307 -26.62 -31.78 -37.23
C MET A 307 -26.42 -32.07 -35.73
N GLU A 308 -26.57 -31.02 -34.91
CA GLU A 308 -27.48 -30.91 -33.73
C GLU A 308 -27.70 -32.06 -32.70
N VAL A 309 -27.55 -31.70 -31.40
CA VAL A 309 -28.58 -31.78 -30.30
C VAL A 309 -28.31 -32.61 -29.00
N HIS A 310 -28.51 -31.88 -27.87
CA HIS A 310 -28.96 -32.18 -26.48
C HIS A 310 -28.09 -32.79 -25.34
N TYR A 311 -27.77 -31.92 -24.37
CA TYR A 311 -28.16 -31.82 -22.92
C TYR A 311 -28.17 -33.00 -21.91
N GLU A 312 -27.57 -32.68 -20.74
CA GLU A 312 -27.86 -32.97 -19.32
C GLU A 312 -28.03 -34.40 -18.75
N GLU A 313 -27.25 -34.66 -17.67
CA GLU A 313 -27.60 -35.28 -16.37
C GLU A 313 -26.27 -35.77 -15.72
N LEU A 314 -25.95 -35.73 -14.43
CA LEU A 314 -26.69 -35.52 -13.19
C LEU A 314 -25.66 -35.22 -12.07
N SER A 315 -26.02 -34.31 -11.17
CA SER A 315 -25.38 -34.08 -9.87
C SER A 315 -25.76 -35.17 -8.85
N HIS A 316 -24.88 -35.45 -7.87
CA HIS A 316 -25.17 -35.51 -6.42
C HIS A 316 -24.09 -36.26 -5.62
N ARG A 317 -23.92 -35.82 -4.35
CA ARG A 317 -23.39 -36.52 -3.13
C ARG A 317 -21.90 -36.21 -2.81
N LEU A 318 -21.48 -35.70 -1.64
CA LEU A 318 -22.07 -35.47 -0.31
C LEU A 318 -21.25 -34.41 0.46
N SER A 319 -21.92 -33.50 1.15
CA SER A 319 -21.42 -32.80 2.36
C SER A 319 -22.41 -33.07 3.49
N PRO A 320 -21.99 -33.33 4.75
CA PRO A 320 -22.89 -33.28 5.89
C PRO A 320 -22.87 -31.88 6.52
N GLY A 321 -24.03 -31.26 6.59
CA GLY A 321 -24.27 -30.06 7.38
C GLY A 321 -24.67 -30.40 8.82
N THR A 322 -24.51 -29.42 9.72
CA THR A 322 -25.26 -29.38 10.97
C THR A 322 -25.59 -27.92 11.28
N SER A 323 -26.88 -27.62 11.30
CA SER A 323 -27.48 -26.35 11.73
C SER A 323 -27.84 -26.44 13.21
N CYS A 324 -27.77 -25.32 13.94
CA CYS A 324 -28.69 -25.03 15.04
C CYS A 324 -28.76 -23.50 15.27
N THR A 325 -29.98 -22.98 15.23
CA THR A 325 -30.39 -21.65 15.68
C THR A 325 -30.78 -21.68 17.15
N ASN A 326 -30.41 -20.66 17.93
CA ASN A 326 -31.37 -19.90 18.75
C ASN A 326 -30.76 -18.64 19.40
N LEU A 327 -31.68 -17.68 19.57
CA LEU A 327 -31.59 -16.29 20.04
C LEU A 327 -31.20 -16.16 21.53
N GLY A 328 -30.50 -15.07 21.90
CA GLY A 328 -30.44 -14.61 23.30
C GLY A 328 -29.23 -13.72 23.65
N SER A 329 -29.50 -12.48 24.02
CA SER A 329 -28.61 -11.37 24.38
C SER A 329 -27.56 -11.60 25.48
N SER A 330 -26.36 -11.02 25.32
CA SER A 330 -25.78 -10.04 26.26
C SER A 330 -24.46 -9.48 25.70
N LEU A 331 -24.25 -8.17 25.85
CA LEU A 331 -23.00 -7.48 25.56
C LEU A 331 -21.82 -8.10 26.32
N ASP A 332 -20.72 -8.37 25.62
CA ASP A 332 -19.39 -8.43 26.23
C ASP A 332 -18.33 -7.83 25.29
N LEU A 333 -17.83 -6.67 25.71
CA LEU A 333 -16.89 -5.81 25.02
C LEU A 333 -15.45 -6.20 25.41
N ALA A 334 -15.02 -7.42 25.07
CA ALA A 334 -13.67 -7.90 25.40
C ALA A 334 -13.19 -9.14 24.60
N SER A 335 -13.14 -9.09 23.25
CA SER A 335 -12.45 -10.15 22.48
C SER A 335 -12.00 -9.78 21.05
N MET A 336 -11.85 -8.49 20.70
CA MET A 336 -11.48 -8.03 19.35
C MET A 336 -9.96 -8.08 19.06
N ALA A 337 -9.30 -9.25 19.20
CA ALA A 337 -7.86 -9.35 18.89
C ALA A 337 -7.40 -10.64 18.20
N ASP A 338 -8.25 -11.65 18.02
CA ASP A 338 -7.92 -12.84 17.23
C ASP A 338 -9.22 -13.30 16.54
N LEU A 339 -9.16 -13.53 15.21
CA LEU A 339 -10.24 -13.88 14.25
C LEU A 339 -10.65 -12.72 13.30
N GLU A 340 -9.73 -12.28 12.44
CA GLU A 340 -10.12 -11.94 11.06
C GLU A 340 -10.27 -13.28 10.33
N GLU A 341 -11.49 -13.78 10.16
CA GLU A 341 -11.74 -14.75 9.09
C GLU A 341 -11.53 -13.98 7.78
N GLU A 342 -10.34 -14.13 7.18
CA GLU A 342 -10.07 -13.58 5.85
C GLU A 342 -11.08 -14.22 4.87
N ASN A 343 -12.03 -13.42 4.40
CA ASN A 343 -13.01 -13.83 3.39
C ASN A 343 -12.28 -14.06 2.06
N ILE A 344 -11.70 -15.24 1.89
CA ILE A 344 -10.95 -15.61 0.70
C ILE A 344 -11.95 -16.17 -0.32
N GLN A 345 -12.04 -15.45 -1.43
CA GLN A 345 -12.88 -15.80 -2.56
C GLN A 345 -12.08 -15.56 -3.84
N GLY A 346 -12.26 -16.48 -4.79
CA GLY A 346 -11.71 -16.39 -6.14
C GLY A 346 -11.01 -17.66 -6.57
N SER A 347 -10.69 -17.72 -7.86
CA SER A 347 -9.94 -18.83 -8.47
C SER A 347 -8.80 -18.30 -9.35
N LEU A 348 -7.71 -19.04 -9.43
CA LEU A 348 -6.55 -18.72 -10.25
C LEU A 348 -6.38 -19.77 -11.35
N ARG A 349 -6.23 -19.31 -12.59
CA ARG A 349 -5.91 -20.15 -13.74
C ARG A 349 -4.45 -19.97 -14.15
N PHE A 350 -3.74 -21.08 -14.30
CA PHE A 350 -2.33 -21.10 -14.66
C PHE A 350 -2.00 -22.34 -15.49
N SER A 351 -0.90 -22.27 -16.24
CA SER A 351 -0.41 -23.36 -17.08
C SER A 351 1.00 -23.77 -16.64
N LEU A 352 1.24 -25.07 -16.54
CA LEU A 352 2.53 -25.65 -16.21
C LEU A 352 3.01 -26.56 -17.35
N PHE A 353 4.25 -26.39 -17.77
CA PHE A 353 4.86 -27.18 -18.83
C PHE A 353 6.32 -27.48 -18.50
N TYR A 354 6.75 -28.73 -18.65
CA TYR A 354 8.15 -29.11 -18.47
C TYR A 354 8.75 -29.57 -19.79
N ASP A 355 9.70 -28.81 -20.32
CA ASP A 355 10.48 -29.18 -21.49
C ASP A 355 11.65 -30.06 -21.05
N GLN A 356 11.50 -31.37 -21.25
CA GLN A 356 12.54 -32.36 -20.95
C GLN A 356 13.83 -32.13 -21.73
N LEU A 357 13.76 -31.67 -22.98
CA LEU A 357 14.94 -31.51 -23.84
C LEU A 357 15.83 -30.35 -23.37
N GLN A 358 15.21 -29.32 -22.78
CA GLN A 358 15.90 -28.14 -22.25
C GLN A 358 16.06 -28.18 -20.72
N SER A 359 15.54 -29.23 -20.06
CA SER A 359 15.44 -29.34 -18.60
C SER A 359 14.85 -28.07 -17.98
N LYS A 360 13.72 -27.61 -18.52
CA LYS A 360 13.17 -26.28 -18.26
C LYS A 360 11.70 -26.37 -17.86
N LEU A 361 11.39 -25.90 -16.65
CA LEU A 361 10.02 -25.71 -16.21
C LEU A 361 9.52 -24.34 -16.65
N VAL A 362 8.37 -24.30 -17.29
CA VAL A 362 7.68 -23.10 -17.75
C VAL A 362 6.37 -22.96 -16.98
N VAL A 363 6.22 -21.82 -16.30
CA VAL A 363 5.06 -21.48 -15.48
C VAL A 363 4.39 -20.27 -16.10
N THR A 364 3.13 -20.38 -16.49
CA THR A 364 2.37 -19.28 -17.09
C THR A 364 1.18 -18.92 -16.21
N VAL A 365 1.08 -17.68 -15.76
CA VAL A 365 -0.08 -17.18 -15.01
C VAL A 365 -1.07 -16.58 -16.02
N LEU A 366 -2.26 -17.16 -16.13
CA LEU A 366 -3.23 -16.79 -17.16
C LEU A 366 -4.16 -15.68 -16.67
N ASP A 367 -5.08 -16.01 -15.76
CA ASP A 367 -6.06 -15.09 -15.19
C ASP A 367 -6.46 -15.50 -13.78
N ALA A 368 -7.06 -14.56 -13.05
CA ALA A 368 -7.78 -14.84 -11.82
C ALA A 368 -9.25 -14.39 -11.98
N GLN A 369 -10.16 -15.01 -11.25
CA GLN A 369 -11.60 -14.72 -11.27
C GLN A 369 -12.14 -14.54 -9.86
N ASP A 370 -13.17 -13.71 -9.73
CA ASP A 370 -13.96 -13.51 -8.51
C ASP A 370 -13.13 -13.18 -7.25
N LEU A 371 -12.08 -12.36 -7.41
CA LEU A 371 -11.25 -11.94 -6.28
C LEU A 371 -12.05 -11.10 -5.28
N ALA A 372 -11.97 -11.47 -4.00
CA ALA A 372 -12.60 -10.73 -2.92
C ALA A 372 -12.11 -9.27 -2.88
N VAL A 373 -13.04 -8.34 -2.81
CA VAL A 373 -12.74 -6.93 -2.63
C VAL A 373 -12.60 -6.67 -1.13
N ARG A 374 -11.47 -6.11 -0.71
CA ARG A 374 -11.29 -5.67 0.68
C ARG A 374 -12.19 -4.46 0.96
N ASP A 375 -12.76 -4.41 2.16
CA ASP A 375 -13.61 -3.31 2.60
C ASP A 375 -12.93 -1.97 2.29
N PHE A 376 -13.71 -1.00 1.80
CA PHE A 376 -13.33 0.37 1.36
C PHE A 376 -12.93 0.58 -0.11
N SER A 377 -12.56 -0.44 -0.90
CA SER A 377 -12.36 -0.27 -2.35
C SER A 377 -13.52 -0.87 -3.14
N HIS A 378 -13.84 -0.34 -4.33
CA HIS A 378 -14.78 -0.99 -5.27
C HIS A 378 -14.04 -1.92 -6.25
N SER A 379 -12.72 -2.04 -6.12
CA SER A 379 -11.86 -2.75 -7.07
C SER A 379 -10.52 -3.11 -6.43
N VAL A 380 -9.98 -4.27 -6.77
CA VAL A 380 -8.64 -4.69 -6.36
C VAL A 380 -7.60 -4.38 -7.44
N ASP A 381 -6.35 -4.16 -7.02
CA ASP A 381 -5.18 -4.01 -7.88
C ASP A 381 -4.29 -5.27 -7.77
N PRO A 382 -4.70 -6.43 -8.34
CA PRO A 382 -4.04 -7.70 -8.08
C PRO A 382 -2.74 -7.88 -8.85
N PHE A 383 -1.80 -8.56 -8.19
CA PHE A 383 -0.63 -9.19 -8.81
C PHE A 383 -0.37 -10.54 -8.14
N VAL A 384 0.37 -11.42 -8.79
CA VAL A 384 0.68 -12.76 -8.31
C VAL A 384 2.18 -12.89 -8.05
N TRP A 385 2.53 -13.34 -6.85
CA TRP A 385 3.87 -13.83 -6.54
C TRP A 385 3.94 -15.33 -6.78
N VAL A 386 4.91 -15.75 -7.59
CA VAL A 386 5.12 -17.16 -7.96
C VAL A 386 6.43 -17.61 -7.31
N ARG A 387 6.36 -18.64 -6.46
CA ARG A 387 7.51 -19.24 -5.80
C ARG A 387 7.62 -20.72 -6.14
N LEU A 388 8.82 -21.17 -6.47
CA LEU A 388 9.13 -22.59 -6.58
C LEU A 388 9.71 -23.08 -5.27
N LEU A 389 8.99 -23.97 -4.59
CA LEU A 389 9.39 -24.59 -3.33
C LEU A 389 9.93 -25.98 -3.62
N TRP A 390 11.14 -26.28 -3.16
CA TRP A 390 11.76 -27.60 -3.28
C TRP A 390 11.89 -28.27 -1.92
N ALA A 391 11.48 -29.52 -1.83
CA ALA A 391 11.60 -30.35 -0.63
C ALA A 391 12.78 -31.32 -0.72
N GLU A 392 13.54 -31.47 0.36
CA GLU A 392 14.76 -32.30 0.38
C GLU A 392 14.46 -33.80 0.54
N ARG A 393 13.42 -34.19 1.31
CA ARG A 393 13.01 -35.60 1.55
C ARG A 393 11.51 -35.76 1.83
N GLU A 394 10.96 -36.89 1.39
CA GLU A 394 9.67 -37.46 1.82
C GLU A 394 9.93 -38.43 2.98
N ASP A 395 9.98 -37.96 4.23
CA ASP A 395 9.96 -38.86 5.40
C ASP A 395 8.66 -38.59 6.19
N GLU A 396 7.84 -39.64 6.37
CA GLU A 396 6.41 -39.59 6.74
C GLU A 396 6.06 -39.01 8.13
N GLU A 397 7.03 -38.63 8.97
CA GLU A 397 6.76 -38.22 10.36
C GLU A 397 7.18 -36.79 10.74
N HIS A 398 7.93 -36.09 9.89
CA HIS A 398 8.32 -34.69 10.14
C HIS A 398 8.10 -33.86 8.87
N SER A 399 7.29 -32.80 8.98
CA SER A 399 7.04 -31.82 7.91
C SER A 399 8.31 -31.52 7.12
N SER A 400 8.36 -31.91 5.84
CA SER A 400 9.55 -31.79 5.00
C SER A 400 9.98 -30.32 4.93
N MET A 401 11.22 -30.01 5.31
CA MET A 401 11.76 -28.66 5.16
C MET A 401 11.84 -28.27 3.68
N GLN A 402 11.39 -27.06 3.35
CA GLN A 402 11.36 -26.55 1.99
C GLN A 402 12.34 -25.40 1.80
N CYS A 403 12.87 -25.24 0.59
CA CYS A 403 13.64 -24.06 0.20
C CYS A 403 13.10 -23.44 -1.08
N VAL A 404 13.30 -22.12 -1.23
CA VAL A 404 12.86 -21.38 -2.43
C VAL A 404 13.93 -21.51 -3.53
N LEU A 405 13.54 -22.10 -4.66
CA LEU A 405 14.39 -22.20 -5.85
C LEU A 405 14.45 -20.87 -6.58
N ASP A 406 13.29 -20.37 -7.01
CA ASP A 406 13.11 -19.11 -7.74
C ASP A 406 11.84 -18.40 -7.27
N GLU A 407 11.84 -17.07 -7.41
CA GLU A 407 10.71 -16.20 -7.10
C GLU A 407 10.50 -15.24 -8.28
N TRP A 408 9.24 -15.12 -8.71
CA TRP A 408 8.81 -14.20 -9.75
C TRP A 408 7.59 -13.41 -9.33
N GLN A 409 7.36 -12.31 -10.04
CA GLN A 409 6.20 -11.44 -9.85
C GLN A 409 5.58 -11.13 -11.21
N THR A 410 4.25 -11.22 -11.29
CA THR A 410 3.48 -10.82 -12.48
C THR A 410 3.38 -9.30 -12.59
N ARG A 411 2.92 -8.83 -13.76
CA ARG A 411 2.52 -7.44 -13.92
C ARG A 411 1.31 -7.14 -13.02
N LEU A 412 1.28 -5.91 -12.54
CA LEU A 412 0.17 -5.37 -11.77
C LEU A 412 -0.99 -5.05 -12.71
N VAL A 413 -2.17 -5.61 -12.44
CA VAL A 413 -3.41 -5.24 -13.13
C VAL A 413 -4.21 -4.33 -12.22
N LYS A 414 -4.59 -3.15 -12.70
CA LYS A 414 -5.32 -2.17 -11.88
C LYS A 414 -6.83 -2.35 -12.00
N LYS A 415 -7.52 -2.18 -10.89
CA LYS A 415 -8.98 -2.08 -10.75
C LYS A 415 -9.74 -3.22 -11.40
N SER A 416 -9.32 -4.46 -11.16
CA SER A 416 -9.97 -5.63 -11.74
C SER A 416 -10.03 -6.78 -10.74
N CYS A 417 -11.24 -7.23 -10.42
CA CYS A 417 -11.48 -8.46 -9.64
C CYS A 417 -11.34 -9.74 -10.50
N SER A 418 -11.10 -9.58 -11.81
CA SER A 418 -10.83 -10.69 -12.72
C SER A 418 -9.68 -10.32 -13.67
N PRO A 419 -8.45 -10.21 -13.15
CA PRO A 419 -7.29 -9.78 -13.92
C PRO A 419 -6.84 -10.86 -14.92
N VAL A 420 -6.36 -10.43 -16.09
CA VAL A 420 -5.65 -11.28 -17.05
C VAL A 420 -4.18 -10.86 -17.05
N PHE A 421 -3.28 -11.81 -16.81
CA PHE A 421 -1.84 -11.57 -16.70
C PHE A 421 -1.10 -11.97 -17.98
N GLY A 422 -1.22 -13.24 -18.39
CA GLY A 422 -0.50 -13.81 -19.53
C GLY A 422 1.03 -13.79 -19.37
N ASP A 423 1.53 -13.71 -18.14
CA ASP A 423 2.96 -13.66 -17.85
C ASP A 423 3.54 -15.07 -17.79
N GLN A 424 4.66 -15.28 -18.47
CA GLN A 424 5.37 -16.56 -18.53
C GLN A 424 6.73 -16.45 -17.85
N PHE A 425 6.99 -17.39 -16.95
CA PHE A 425 8.25 -17.54 -16.22
C PHE A 425 8.86 -18.90 -16.53
N SER A 426 10.18 -18.99 -16.37
CA SER A 426 10.86 -20.26 -16.57
C SER A 426 12.12 -20.40 -15.74
N CYS A 427 12.39 -21.61 -15.27
CA CYS A 427 13.64 -21.97 -14.60
C CYS A 427 14.23 -23.25 -15.20
N THR A 428 15.54 -23.41 -15.03
CA THR A 428 16.23 -24.66 -15.31
C THR A 428 16.10 -25.57 -14.10
N LEU A 429 15.53 -26.75 -14.30
CA LEU A 429 15.23 -27.73 -13.25
C LEU A 429 15.53 -29.13 -13.78
N ALA A 430 16.34 -29.90 -13.07
CA ALA A 430 16.65 -31.28 -13.49
C ALA A 430 15.40 -32.16 -13.37
N GLU A 431 15.25 -33.15 -14.26
CA GLU A 431 14.03 -33.98 -14.31
C GLU A 431 13.79 -34.75 -13.00
N GLU A 432 14.87 -35.16 -12.33
CA GLU A 432 14.85 -35.82 -11.02
C GLU A 432 14.37 -34.91 -9.87
N GLU A 433 14.47 -33.59 -10.03
CA GLU A 433 14.04 -32.61 -9.04
C GLU A 433 12.56 -32.24 -9.22
N VAL A 434 11.97 -32.45 -10.41
CA VAL A 434 10.59 -32.06 -10.73
C VAL A 434 9.57 -32.58 -9.71
N PRO A 435 9.56 -33.88 -9.32
CA PRO A 435 8.58 -34.38 -8.35
C PRO A 435 8.68 -33.72 -6.98
N ARG A 436 9.85 -33.15 -6.63
CA ARG A 436 10.11 -32.53 -5.32
C ARG A 436 9.68 -31.06 -5.27
N VAL A 437 9.22 -30.52 -6.40
CA VAL A 437 8.87 -29.10 -6.52
C VAL A 437 7.36 -28.90 -6.36
N THR A 438 7.01 -27.88 -5.59
CA THR A 438 5.65 -27.33 -5.50
C THR A 438 5.69 -25.88 -5.94
N VAL A 439 4.81 -25.53 -6.88
CA VAL A 439 4.63 -24.14 -7.31
C VAL A 439 3.59 -23.50 -6.39
N ARG A 440 3.99 -22.43 -5.70
CA ARG A 440 3.11 -21.63 -4.84
C ARG A 440 2.80 -20.31 -5.53
N PHE A 441 1.51 -20.02 -5.68
CA PHE A 441 0.99 -18.77 -6.21
C PHE A 441 0.33 -18.01 -5.08
N GLU A 442 0.80 -16.80 -4.81
CA GLU A 442 0.24 -15.92 -3.79
C GLU A 442 -0.36 -14.69 -4.48
N VAL A 443 -1.68 -14.59 -4.46
CA VAL A 443 -2.41 -13.47 -5.06
C VAL A 443 -2.52 -12.35 -4.04
N ARG A 444 -2.04 -11.16 -4.41
CA ARG A 444 -1.96 -10.01 -3.51
C ARG A 444 -2.58 -8.78 -4.14
N ASP A 445 -3.22 -7.97 -3.30
CA ASP A 445 -3.72 -6.66 -3.63
C ASP A 445 -2.63 -5.60 -3.40
N PHE A 446 -2.28 -4.86 -4.45
CA PHE A 446 -1.28 -3.82 -4.37
C PHE A 446 -1.82 -2.61 -3.63
N ASP A 447 -1.12 -2.25 -2.56
CA ASP A 447 -1.32 -1.00 -1.84
C ASP A 447 -0.04 -0.16 -1.91
N LYS A 448 -0.18 1.10 -2.31
CA LYS A 448 0.91 2.07 -2.42
C LYS A 448 1.39 2.60 -1.07
N TYR A 449 0.51 2.64 -0.08
CA TYR A 449 0.71 3.32 1.20
C TYR A 449 0.71 2.36 2.39
N SER A 450 0.26 1.11 2.19
CA SER A 450 0.26 0.08 3.21
C SER A 450 0.90 -1.23 2.73
N ARG A 451 0.86 -2.28 3.57
CA ARG A 451 1.33 -3.61 3.16
C ARG A 451 0.31 -4.20 2.20
N HIS A 452 0.81 -4.80 1.12
CA HIS A 452 -0.03 -5.50 0.15
C HIS A 452 -0.95 -6.50 0.85
N GLY A 453 -2.24 -6.41 0.56
CA GLY A 453 -3.24 -7.34 1.09
C GLY A 453 -3.05 -8.71 0.48
N ILE A 454 -3.28 -9.77 1.24
CA ILE A 454 -3.27 -11.13 0.68
C ILE A 454 -4.72 -11.45 0.31
N LEU A 455 -4.94 -11.84 -0.94
CA LEU A 455 -6.26 -12.22 -1.46
C LEU A 455 -6.44 -13.74 -1.43
N GLY A 456 -5.35 -14.49 -1.47
CA GLY A 456 -5.36 -15.94 -1.28
C GLY A 456 -4.16 -16.63 -1.92
N GLU A 457 -4.11 -17.95 -1.78
CA GLU A 457 -3.00 -18.79 -2.21
C GLU A 457 -3.48 -20.02 -2.99
N ALA A 458 -2.77 -20.37 -4.07
CA ALA A 458 -2.94 -21.62 -4.80
C ALA A 458 -1.61 -22.40 -4.84
N ARG A 459 -1.68 -23.73 -4.81
CA ARG A 459 -0.50 -24.61 -4.79
C ARG A 459 -0.66 -25.73 -5.82
N ALA A 460 0.42 -26.00 -6.55
CA ALA A 460 0.48 -27.10 -7.51
C ALA A 460 1.74 -27.95 -7.24
N PRO A 461 1.62 -29.09 -6.53
CA PRO A 461 2.72 -30.04 -6.38
C PRO A 461 2.94 -30.78 -7.71
N LEU A 462 4.18 -30.76 -8.21
CA LEU A 462 4.48 -31.29 -9.55
C LEU A 462 4.55 -32.82 -9.60
N ASN A 463 4.66 -33.51 -8.46
CA ASN A 463 4.70 -34.99 -8.37
C ASN A 463 3.49 -35.68 -8.99
N SER A 464 2.33 -35.04 -8.94
CA SER A 464 1.04 -35.61 -9.33
C SER A 464 0.62 -35.20 -10.74
N LEU A 465 1.39 -34.33 -11.41
CA LEU A 465 1.01 -33.69 -12.67
C LEU A 465 1.82 -34.24 -13.85
N LYS A 466 1.12 -34.53 -14.96
CA LYS A 466 1.75 -34.89 -16.23
C LYS A 466 2.09 -33.63 -17.01
N LEU A 467 3.36 -33.20 -16.93
CA LEU A 467 3.84 -31.91 -17.49
C LEU A 467 4.45 -32.03 -18.90
N SER A 468 4.27 -33.17 -19.59
CA SER A 468 4.81 -33.42 -20.94
C SER A 468 4.21 -32.50 -22.01
N TYR A 469 3.07 -31.90 -21.73
CA TYR A 469 2.40 -30.88 -22.53
C TYR A 469 1.93 -29.75 -21.61
N PRO A 470 1.68 -28.54 -22.14
CA PRO A 470 1.14 -27.44 -21.35
C PRO A 470 -0.17 -27.83 -20.68
N LEU A 471 -0.14 -27.97 -19.35
CA LEU A 471 -1.28 -28.37 -18.54
C LEU A 471 -1.89 -27.12 -17.91
N GLU A 472 -3.10 -26.76 -18.34
CA GLU A 472 -3.88 -25.69 -17.73
C GLU A 472 -4.67 -26.20 -16.52
N LEU A 473 -4.52 -25.52 -15.39
CA LEU A 473 -5.19 -25.81 -14.13
C LEU A 473 -5.95 -24.58 -13.66
N ARG A 474 -7.08 -24.83 -12.99
CA ARG A 474 -7.88 -23.83 -12.31
C ARG A 474 -8.06 -24.27 -10.87
N GLU A 475 -7.51 -23.49 -9.95
CA GLU A 475 -7.55 -23.79 -8.51
C GLU A 475 -8.26 -22.66 -7.77
N ASP A 476 -9.08 -23.03 -6.80
CA ASP A 476 -9.71 -22.07 -5.89
C ASP A 476 -8.67 -21.55 -4.87
N LEU A 477 -8.74 -20.26 -4.57
CA LEU A 477 -7.82 -19.63 -3.63
C LEU A 477 -8.11 -20.10 -2.21
N GLN A 478 -7.05 -20.51 -1.51
CA GLN A 478 -7.11 -20.96 -0.13
C GLN A 478 -6.44 -19.95 0.82
N VAL A 479 -6.72 -20.12 2.11
CA VAL A 479 -6.01 -19.40 3.19
C VAL A 479 -4.51 -19.69 3.10
N PRO A 480 -3.65 -18.64 3.05
CA PRO A 480 -2.22 -18.79 2.98
C PRO A 480 -1.69 -19.68 4.12
N LYS A 481 -1.01 -20.76 3.76
CA LYS A 481 -0.37 -21.67 4.73
C LYS A 481 1.08 -21.23 4.96
N LYS A 482 1.53 -21.29 6.21
CA LYS A 482 2.93 -21.03 6.59
C LYS A 482 3.78 -22.24 6.23
N ASP A 483 4.79 -22.04 5.39
CA ASP A 483 5.70 -23.12 5.00
C ASP A 483 6.90 -23.17 5.94
N MET A 484 7.22 -24.37 6.42
CA MET A 484 8.39 -24.58 7.28
C MET A 484 9.65 -24.68 6.42
N VAL A 485 10.55 -23.71 6.58
CA VAL A 485 11.79 -23.59 5.78
C VAL A 485 13.06 -23.96 6.54
N GLY A 486 12.94 -24.18 7.85
CA GLY A 486 14.07 -24.57 8.69
C GLY A 486 13.78 -24.40 10.17
N GLU A 487 14.84 -24.47 10.97
CA GLU A 487 14.78 -24.34 12.43
C GLU A 487 15.93 -23.47 12.92
N ALA A 488 15.72 -22.71 13.99
CA ALA A 488 16.80 -21.99 14.67
C ALA A 488 16.82 -22.32 16.17
N LEU A 489 18.02 -22.61 16.66
CA LEU A 489 18.30 -22.70 18.08
C LEU A 489 18.60 -21.28 18.60
N LEU A 490 17.65 -20.76 19.39
CA LEU A 490 17.72 -19.43 19.96
C LEU A 490 17.90 -19.53 21.47
N SER A 491 18.71 -18.63 22.04
CA SER A 491 18.90 -18.46 23.47
C SER A 491 18.29 -17.12 23.92
N LEU A 492 17.40 -17.12 24.90
CA LEU A 492 16.82 -15.91 25.47
C LEU A 492 17.24 -15.74 26.92
N LYS A 493 17.64 -14.52 27.28
CA LYS A 493 17.98 -14.15 28.66
C LYS A 493 17.53 -12.73 28.93
N TYR A 494 16.76 -12.53 29.99
CA TYR A 494 16.36 -11.20 30.44
C TYR A 494 16.97 -10.86 31.80
N MET A 495 17.49 -9.63 31.91
CA MET A 495 18.08 -9.07 33.12
C MET A 495 17.30 -7.81 33.52
N PRO A 496 16.37 -7.91 34.50
CA PRO A 496 15.49 -6.80 34.88
C PRO A 496 16.23 -5.57 35.42
N ILE A 497 17.25 -5.78 36.27
CA ILE A 497 17.98 -4.69 36.93
C ILE A 497 18.73 -3.82 35.91
N SER A 498 19.38 -4.47 34.93
CA SER A 498 20.11 -3.77 33.87
C SER A 498 19.22 -3.41 32.67
N GLN A 499 17.94 -3.79 32.70
CA GLN A 499 16.97 -3.58 31.61
C GLN A 499 17.50 -4.09 30.27
N ARG A 500 18.08 -5.30 30.27
CA ARG A 500 18.73 -5.89 29.09
C ARG A 500 18.09 -7.22 28.73
N LEU A 501 17.71 -7.35 27.45
CA LEU A 501 17.32 -8.59 26.82
C LEU A 501 18.45 -9.07 25.91
N GLU A 502 18.95 -10.28 26.14
CA GLU A 502 19.95 -10.94 25.31
C GLU A 502 19.26 -12.00 24.46
N VAL A 503 19.41 -11.88 23.14
CA VAL A 503 18.93 -12.85 22.15
C VAL A 503 20.14 -13.47 21.47
N GLY A 504 20.47 -14.70 21.87
CA GLY A 504 21.51 -15.53 21.27
C GLY A 504 21.00 -16.28 20.05
N VAL A 505 21.62 -16.06 18.90
CA VAL A 505 21.44 -16.90 17.71
C VAL A 505 22.56 -17.94 17.74
N LEU A 506 22.23 -19.19 18.10
CA LEU A 506 23.23 -20.24 18.30
C LEU A 506 23.47 -21.03 17.02
N LYS A 507 22.43 -21.67 16.49
CA LYS A 507 22.50 -22.50 15.28
C LYS A 507 21.26 -22.29 14.44
N ILE A 508 21.39 -22.37 13.13
CA ILE A 508 20.28 -22.33 12.17
C ILE A 508 20.43 -23.55 11.27
N ARG A 509 19.35 -24.33 11.16
CA ARG A 509 19.22 -25.45 10.24
C ARG A 509 18.31 -25.05 9.10
N THR A 510 18.82 -25.05 7.87
CA THR A 510 18.07 -24.68 6.67
C THR A 510 18.52 -25.55 5.50
N VAL A 511 17.58 -25.86 4.61
CA VAL A 511 17.87 -26.65 3.41
C VAL A 511 18.65 -25.80 2.41
N CYS A 512 19.74 -26.36 1.88
CA CYS A 512 20.56 -25.72 0.87
C CYS A 512 20.55 -26.55 -0.41
N HIS A 513 20.01 -25.98 -1.48
CA HIS A 513 19.98 -26.66 -2.77
C HIS A 513 21.40 -26.83 -3.35
N PRO A 514 21.78 -28.03 -3.83
CA PRO A 514 23.15 -28.35 -4.24
C PRO A 514 23.69 -27.47 -5.38
N ASN A 515 22.84 -27.05 -6.32
CA ASN A 515 23.23 -26.19 -7.46
C ASN A 515 23.56 -24.73 -7.09
N LYS A 516 23.43 -24.33 -5.82
CA LYS A 516 23.62 -22.95 -5.34
C LYS A 516 24.90 -22.82 -4.52
N THR A 517 26.05 -22.74 -5.19
CA THR A 517 27.35 -22.54 -4.54
C THR A 517 27.57 -21.09 -4.10
N GLU A 518 28.29 -20.89 -2.99
CA GLU A 518 28.70 -19.58 -2.43
C GLU A 518 27.57 -18.67 -1.91
N ARG A 519 26.75 -19.18 -0.99
CA ARG A 519 25.78 -18.36 -0.25
C ARG A 519 26.21 -18.15 1.19
N ALA A 520 25.88 -16.99 1.75
CA ALA A 520 26.13 -16.65 3.14
C ALA A 520 24.81 -16.33 3.86
N LEU A 521 24.67 -16.85 5.08
CA LEU A 521 23.55 -16.57 5.97
C LEU A 521 23.90 -15.49 6.98
N TYR A 522 22.90 -14.67 7.31
CA TYR A 522 22.90 -13.88 8.53
C TYR A 522 21.47 -13.78 9.09
N ALA A 523 21.37 -13.69 10.41
CA ALA A 523 20.10 -13.44 11.08
C ALA A 523 19.98 -11.97 11.46
N LYS A 524 18.78 -11.42 11.31
CA LYS A 524 18.42 -10.08 11.77
C LYS A 524 17.38 -10.23 12.87
N THR A 525 17.75 -9.88 14.09
CA THR A 525 16.83 -9.84 15.23
C THR A 525 16.28 -8.43 15.38
N SER A 526 14.95 -8.31 15.35
CA SER A 526 14.22 -7.07 15.59
C SER A 526 13.36 -7.25 16.83
N VAL A 527 13.42 -6.29 17.75
CA VAL A 527 12.54 -6.26 18.91
C VAL A 527 11.52 -5.15 18.73
N ILE A 528 10.24 -5.51 18.84
CA ILE A 528 9.10 -4.61 18.68
C ILE A 528 8.36 -4.57 20.01
N CYS A 529 8.09 -3.38 20.53
CA CYS A 529 7.28 -3.17 21.72
C CYS A 529 6.17 -2.19 21.38
N ASN A 530 4.92 -2.50 21.72
CA ASN A 530 3.78 -1.60 21.57
C ASN A 530 3.64 -1.07 20.12
N HIS A 531 3.82 -1.96 19.14
CA HIS A 531 3.86 -1.65 17.70
C HIS A 531 5.00 -0.70 17.24
N CYS A 532 5.88 -0.28 18.14
CA CYS A 532 7.09 0.50 17.86
C CYS A 532 8.32 -0.43 17.73
N LYS A 533 9.00 -0.37 16.58
CA LYS A 533 10.24 -1.11 16.36
C LYS A 533 11.40 -0.40 17.05
N LEU A 534 11.84 -0.90 18.20
CA LEU A 534 12.88 -0.25 19.01
C LEU A 534 14.23 -0.21 18.29
N ARG A 535 14.74 -1.37 17.83
CA ARG A 535 16.00 -1.48 17.10
C ARG A 535 16.12 -2.85 16.43
N HIS A 536 16.90 -2.92 15.36
CA HIS A 536 17.29 -4.19 14.75
C HIS A 536 18.80 -4.38 14.83
N GLN A 537 19.23 -5.61 15.12
CA GLN A 537 20.63 -6.01 15.11
C GLN A 537 20.80 -7.21 14.18
N ARG A 538 22.01 -7.37 13.63
CA ARG A 538 22.33 -8.43 12.67
C ARG A 538 23.52 -9.22 13.18
N THR A 539 23.52 -10.53 12.95
CA THR A 539 24.70 -11.36 13.15
C THR A 539 25.74 -11.10 12.06
N LYS A 540 26.96 -11.58 12.28
CA LYS A 540 27.96 -11.65 11.20
C LYS A 540 27.47 -12.64 10.13
N GLN A 541 27.93 -12.40 8.92
CA GLN A 541 27.65 -13.29 7.79
C GLN A 541 28.50 -14.56 7.93
N LYS A 542 27.88 -15.72 7.75
CA LYS A 542 28.55 -17.02 7.78
C LYS A 542 28.21 -17.81 6.53
N LYS A 543 29.13 -18.65 6.05
CA LYS A 543 28.87 -19.52 4.90
C LYS A 543 27.65 -20.40 5.19
N HIS A 544 26.73 -20.47 4.22
CA HIS A 544 25.53 -21.30 4.33
C HIS A 544 25.93 -22.78 4.27
N TRP A 545 25.50 -23.51 5.27
CA TRP A 545 25.60 -24.97 5.41
C TRP A 545 24.26 -25.47 5.93
N GLU A 546 23.98 -26.78 5.79
CA GLU A 546 22.74 -27.39 6.32
C GLU A 546 22.50 -27.03 7.79
N VAL A 547 23.57 -26.95 8.58
CA VAL A 547 23.57 -26.37 9.94
C VAL A 547 24.64 -25.29 10.04
N THR A 548 24.23 -24.02 10.05
CA THR A 548 25.12 -22.88 10.26
C THR A 548 25.17 -22.47 11.73
N VAL A 549 26.36 -22.54 12.33
CA VAL A 549 26.60 -22.16 13.73
C VAL A 549 26.97 -20.69 13.83
N PHE A 550 26.17 -19.87 14.52
CA PHE A 550 26.41 -18.44 14.76
C PHE A 550 27.10 -18.19 16.11
N ASN A 551 26.54 -18.70 17.20
CA ASN A 551 26.98 -18.43 18.58
C ASN A 551 27.14 -16.91 18.87
N GLU A 552 26.22 -16.10 18.38
CA GLU A 552 26.26 -14.65 18.55
C GLU A 552 25.11 -14.19 19.45
N VAL A 553 25.43 -13.37 20.45
CA VAL A 553 24.44 -12.81 21.38
C VAL A 553 24.20 -11.35 21.06
N LEU A 554 22.95 -11.00 20.79
CA LEU A 554 22.50 -9.66 20.47
C LEU A 554 21.80 -9.07 21.70
N THR A 555 22.28 -7.93 22.21
CA THR A 555 21.78 -7.32 23.44
C THR A 555 20.91 -6.10 23.14
N PHE A 556 19.69 -6.08 23.65
CA PHE A 556 18.71 -5.01 23.50
C PHE A 556 18.42 -4.37 24.86
N VAL A 557 18.32 -3.04 24.90
CA VAL A 557 17.90 -2.32 26.11
C VAL A 557 16.38 -2.21 26.10
N LEU A 558 15.74 -2.76 27.12
CA LEU A 558 14.29 -2.91 27.25
C LEU A 558 13.87 -2.65 28.70
N PRO A 559 13.15 -1.54 28.97
CA PRO A 559 12.57 -1.27 30.28
C PRO A 559 11.60 -2.37 30.72
N ASP A 560 11.52 -2.60 32.04
CA ASP A 560 10.74 -3.70 32.61
C ASP A 560 9.23 -3.61 32.34
N GLN A 561 8.69 -2.39 32.23
CA GLN A 561 7.30 -2.21 31.81
C GLN A 561 7.03 -2.68 30.37
N GLN A 562 8.01 -2.57 29.48
CA GLN A 562 7.85 -2.84 28.03
C GLN A 562 8.07 -4.30 27.65
N ILE A 563 8.70 -5.10 28.52
CA ILE A 563 8.88 -6.53 28.23
C ILE A 563 7.54 -7.26 28.11
N ARG A 564 6.49 -6.80 28.81
CA ARG A 564 5.18 -7.46 28.82
C ARG A 564 4.47 -7.46 27.46
N GLU A 565 4.78 -6.49 26.61
CA GLU A 565 4.17 -6.24 25.29
C GLU A 565 5.22 -6.31 24.17
N CYS A 566 6.28 -7.06 24.40
CA CYS A 566 7.40 -7.23 23.49
C CYS A 566 7.18 -8.43 22.54
N THR A 567 7.54 -8.24 21.28
CA THR A 567 7.65 -9.29 20.25
C THR A 567 9.05 -9.29 19.68
N ILE A 568 9.72 -10.44 19.74
CA ILE A 568 11.03 -10.66 19.10
C ILE A 568 10.77 -11.30 17.74
N ILE A 569 11.31 -10.70 16.69
CA ILE A 569 11.29 -11.25 15.33
C ILE A 569 12.71 -11.55 14.90
N VAL A 570 13.00 -12.81 14.63
CA VAL A 570 14.29 -13.24 14.05
C VAL A 570 14.06 -13.58 12.59
N SER A 571 14.63 -12.78 11.69
CA SER A 571 14.54 -13.00 10.24
C SER A 571 15.85 -13.55 9.70
N VAL A 572 15.81 -14.68 9.02
CA VAL A 572 16.99 -15.33 8.43
C VAL A 572 17.10 -14.91 6.97
N TYR A 573 18.26 -14.39 6.60
CA TYR A 573 18.52 -13.92 5.24
C TYR A 573 19.70 -14.66 4.63
N GLU A 574 19.58 -14.90 3.34
CA GLU A 574 20.63 -15.41 2.49
C GLU A 574 21.15 -14.31 1.57
N ILE A 575 22.48 -14.24 1.40
CA ILE A 575 23.16 -13.30 0.52
C ILE A 575 24.04 -14.10 -0.43
N GLN A 576 24.04 -13.70 -1.71
CA GLN A 576 25.05 -14.13 -2.67
C GLN A 576 26.13 -13.02 -2.80
N PRO A 577 27.37 -13.23 -2.30
CA PRO A 577 28.40 -12.19 -2.22
C PRO A 577 28.77 -11.54 -3.56
N SER A 578 28.61 -12.27 -4.67
CA SER A 578 29.00 -11.84 -6.02
C SER A 578 28.00 -10.87 -6.70
N LYS A 579 26.78 -10.72 -6.20
CA LYS A 579 25.73 -9.85 -6.79
C LYS A 579 25.34 -8.73 -5.82
N LYS A 580 25.40 -7.47 -6.28
CA LYS A 580 25.09 -6.25 -5.49
C LYS A 580 23.66 -6.19 -4.91
N SER A 581 22.72 -6.99 -5.42
CA SER A 581 21.34 -7.09 -4.94
C SER A 581 20.82 -8.52 -5.00
N SER A 582 21.23 -9.35 -4.04
CA SER A 582 20.87 -10.78 -3.95
C SER A 582 20.46 -11.20 -2.53
N LYS A 583 19.88 -10.26 -1.77
CA LYS A 583 19.41 -10.55 -0.42
C LYS A 583 18.05 -11.25 -0.51
N CYS A 584 18.02 -12.55 -0.23
CA CYS A 584 16.79 -13.35 -0.16
C CYS A 584 16.38 -13.53 1.31
N LEU A 585 15.09 -13.34 1.63
CA LEU A 585 14.55 -13.74 2.93
C LEU A 585 14.29 -15.24 2.87
N ILE A 586 14.85 -16.02 3.81
CA ILE A 586 14.50 -17.44 3.95
C ILE A 586 13.21 -17.56 4.74
N GLY A 587 13.13 -16.87 5.89
CA GLY A 587 11.92 -16.89 6.72
C GLY A 587 12.07 -16.13 8.02
N HIS A 588 11.04 -16.22 8.85
CA HIS A 588 10.90 -15.48 10.10
C HIS A 588 10.48 -16.39 11.26
N ILE A 589 10.93 -16.01 12.46
CA ILE A 589 10.51 -16.59 13.74
C ILE A 589 9.90 -15.46 14.55
N HIS A 590 8.72 -15.70 15.13
CA HIS A 590 8.04 -14.76 16.01
C HIS A 590 8.01 -15.34 17.42
N ILE A 591 8.56 -14.60 18.38
CA ILE A 591 8.47 -14.95 19.79
C ILE A 591 7.68 -13.83 20.46
N LYS A 592 6.43 -14.13 20.83
CA LYS A 592 5.51 -13.21 21.49
C LYS A 592 4.86 -13.86 22.71
N LYS A 593 4.42 -13.04 23.65
CA LYS A 593 3.52 -13.45 24.74
C LYS A 593 2.11 -13.66 24.14
N GLY A 594 1.62 -14.90 24.07
CA GLY A 594 0.32 -15.23 23.45
C GLY A 594 -0.15 -16.67 23.71
N LYS A 595 -1.29 -17.10 23.17
CA LYS A 595 -1.87 -18.46 23.41
C LYS A 595 -1.18 -19.61 22.64
N THR A 596 -0.16 -19.35 21.82
CA THR A 596 0.48 -20.34 20.93
C THR A 596 1.68 -21.06 21.58
N PHE A 597 2.10 -22.18 20.97
CA PHE A 597 3.27 -23.00 21.39
C PHE A 597 4.60 -22.21 21.49
N GLU A 598 4.78 -21.18 20.66
CA GLU A 598 5.93 -20.25 20.69
C GLU A 598 6.02 -19.42 21.99
N ASN A 599 4.94 -19.38 22.79
CA ASN A 599 4.92 -18.75 24.12
C ASN A 599 5.72 -19.53 25.16
N GLU A 600 6.01 -20.82 24.93
CA GLU A 600 6.70 -21.64 25.94
C GLU A 600 8.12 -21.12 26.19
N HIS A 601 8.87 -20.75 25.15
CA HIS A 601 10.21 -20.18 25.31
C HIS A 601 10.18 -18.85 26.07
N TRP A 602 9.19 -18.01 25.74
CA TRP A 602 8.97 -16.73 26.42
C TRP A 602 8.64 -16.93 27.90
N LYS A 603 7.76 -17.88 28.21
CA LYS A 603 7.37 -18.25 29.57
C LYS A 603 8.57 -18.76 30.37
N LEU A 604 9.38 -19.66 29.80
CA LEU A 604 10.58 -20.19 30.44
C LEU A 604 11.62 -19.09 30.71
N MET A 605 11.83 -18.16 29.77
CA MET A 605 12.70 -17.00 29.98
C MET A 605 12.22 -16.13 31.16
N MET A 606 10.91 -15.88 31.26
CA MET A 606 10.34 -15.08 32.34
C MET A 606 10.35 -15.80 33.70
N GLN A 607 10.32 -17.14 33.71
CA GLN A 607 10.43 -17.96 34.92
C GLN A 607 11.88 -18.05 35.43
N SER A 608 12.85 -18.09 34.51
CA SER A 608 14.28 -18.25 34.79
C SER A 608 15.05 -16.96 34.53
N LEU A 609 14.70 -15.88 35.25
CA LEU A 609 15.36 -14.58 35.11
C LEU A 609 16.87 -14.70 35.30
N ARG A 610 17.64 -13.97 34.48
CA ARG A 610 19.12 -13.94 34.44
C ARG A 610 19.79 -15.22 33.93
N GLN A 611 19.06 -16.31 33.70
CA GLN A 611 19.61 -17.52 33.09
C GLN A 611 19.28 -17.55 31.59
N PRO A 612 20.24 -17.94 30.73
CA PRO A 612 19.95 -18.16 29.32
C PRO A 612 19.19 -19.47 29.14
N ILE A 613 18.01 -19.38 28.52
CA ILE A 613 17.23 -20.54 28.10
C ILE A 613 17.40 -20.70 26.60
N ALA A 614 17.76 -21.90 26.15
CA ALA A 614 17.89 -22.22 24.73
C ALA A 614 16.75 -23.15 24.29
N LYS A 615 16.10 -22.84 23.16
CA LYS A 615 15.05 -23.67 22.56
C LYS A 615 15.11 -23.60 21.05
N TRP A 616 14.72 -24.68 20.38
CA TRP A 616 14.53 -24.71 18.93
C TRP A 616 13.21 -24.03 18.56
N HIS A 617 13.23 -23.29 17.46
CA HIS A 617 12.08 -22.60 16.87
C HIS A 617 12.01 -22.94 15.39
N LEU A 618 10.80 -23.18 14.88
CA LEU A 618 10.56 -23.38 13.46
C LEU A 618 10.61 -22.03 12.74
N ILE A 619 11.23 -22.01 11.56
CA ILE A 619 11.30 -20.86 10.67
C ILE A 619 10.21 -21.02 9.62
N PHE A 620 9.38 -19.99 9.46
CA PHE A 620 8.28 -19.97 8.50
C PHE A 620 8.45 -18.90 7.42
N ILE A 621 7.90 -19.12 6.22
CA ILE A 621 7.82 -18.12 5.14
C ILE A 621 6.38 -17.77 4.73
#